data_AF-A0A4Q6B5R8-F1
#
_entry.id   AF-A0A4Q6B5R8-F1
#
_cell.length_a   1.000
_cell.length_b   1.000
_cell.length_c   1.000
_cell.angle_alpha   90.00
_cell.angle_beta   90.00
_cell.angle_gamma   90.00
#
_symmetry.space_group_name_H-M   'P 1'
#
loop_
_entity.id
_entity.type
_entity.pdbx_description
1 polymer ?
#
loop_
_entity_poly.entity_id
_entity_poly.type
_entity_poly.pdbx_seq_one_letter_code
_entity_poly.pdbx_strand_id
1 'polypeptide(L)'
;EATGRVLATRLYEMTDDRGMKDMLAFLIARDTMHQNQWMAVLEELGGPAAHPIPNSFPQEMENGDVNYTFIATGIDDAPMPQGRYTSGPSIDGKGTFRVEQARPFGDVPVLATPDPTAHAQTEQMLGAAGDKGFLEKAADVISGKL
;
A
#
# COMPACT_ATOMS: atom_id res chain seq x y z
N GLU A 1 -3.57 -15.89 -6.56
CA GLU A 1 -3.93 -17.08 -7.38
C GLU A 1 -3.92 -16.86 -8.89
N ALA A 2 -4.68 -15.91 -9.48
CA ALA A 2 -4.72 -15.79 -10.94
C ALA A 2 -3.34 -15.53 -11.58
N THR A 3 -2.56 -14.58 -11.07
CA THR A 3 -1.21 -14.29 -11.56
C THR A 3 -0.23 -15.45 -11.33
N GLY A 4 -0.31 -16.10 -10.17
CA GLY A 4 0.49 -17.29 -9.85
C GLY A 4 0.22 -18.43 -10.83
N ARG A 5 -1.05 -18.67 -11.13
CA ARG A 5 -1.48 -19.67 -12.11
C ARG A 5 -0.96 -19.36 -13.51
N VAL A 6 -1.04 -18.09 -13.95
CA VAL A 6 -0.47 -17.67 -15.24
C VAL A 6 1.02 -17.96 -15.29
N LEU A 7 1.78 -17.62 -14.25
CA LEU A 7 3.21 -17.93 -14.18
C LEU A 7 3.47 -19.45 -14.26
N ALA A 8 2.77 -20.24 -13.43
CA ALA A 8 2.94 -21.69 -13.39
C ALA A 8 2.62 -22.34 -14.74
N THR A 9 1.54 -21.92 -15.41
CA THR A 9 1.20 -22.41 -16.76
C THR A 9 2.27 -22.05 -17.79
N ARG A 10 2.86 -20.85 -17.74
CA ARG A 10 3.95 -20.47 -18.64
C ARG A 10 5.21 -21.28 -18.39
N LEU A 11 5.59 -21.50 -17.13
CA LEU A 11 6.72 -22.35 -16.77
C LEU A 11 6.52 -23.80 -17.23
N TYR A 12 5.30 -24.31 -17.16
CA TYR A 12 4.96 -25.66 -17.63
C TYR A 12 5.26 -25.83 -19.13
N GLU A 13 4.94 -24.81 -19.94
CA GLU A 13 5.23 -24.78 -21.39
C GLU A 13 6.71 -24.50 -21.71
N MET A 14 7.47 -23.96 -20.76
CA MET A 14 8.89 -23.59 -20.93
C MET A 14 9.87 -24.70 -20.52
N THR A 15 9.37 -25.89 -20.17
CA THR A 15 10.22 -27.01 -19.78
C THR A 15 9.77 -28.33 -20.41
N ASP A 16 10.69 -29.29 -20.49
CA ASP A 16 10.41 -30.67 -20.88
C ASP A 16 10.74 -31.68 -19.76
N ASP A 17 11.25 -31.21 -18.62
CA ASP A 17 11.52 -32.09 -17.48
C ASP A 17 10.21 -32.64 -16.89
N ARG A 18 10.12 -33.97 -16.80
CA ARG A 18 8.90 -34.66 -16.36
C ARG A 18 8.55 -34.38 -14.89
N GLY A 19 9.56 -34.24 -14.03
CA GLY A 19 9.36 -33.95 -12.61
C GLY A 19 8.86 -32.51 -12.41
N MET A 20 9.43 -31.55 -13.14
CA MET A 20 8.95 -30.17 -13.11
C MET A 20 7.52 -30.05 -13.66
N LYS A 21 7.18 -30.76 -14.75
CA LYS A 21 5.80 -30.78 -15.26
C LYS A 21 4.81 -31.34 -14.24
N ASP A 22 5.15 -32.43 -13.55
CA ASP A 22 4.29 -33.01 -12.51
C ASP A 22 4.05 -32.04 -11.35
N MET A 23 5.13 -31.44 -10.82
CA MET A 23 5.06 -30.44 -9.77
C MET A 23 4.21 -29.22 -10.20
N LEU A 24 4.46 -28.66 -11.39
CA LEU A 24 3.73 -27.50 -11.88
C LEU A 24 2.25 -27.82 -12.12
N ALA A 25 1.92 -29.01 -12.63
CA ALA A 25 0.54 -29.46 -12.80
C ALA A 25 -0.20 -29.52 -11.44
N PHE A 26 0.46 -30.02 -10.41
CA PHE A 26 -0.08 -29.98 -9.04
C PHE A 26 -0.35 -28.55 -8.57
N LEU A 27 0.61 -27.63 -8.73
CA LEU A 27 0.45 -26.22 -8.32
C LEU A 27 -0.68 -25.52 -9.08
N ILE A 28 -0.79 -25.74 -10.40
CA ILE A 28 -1.88 -25.20 -11.24
C ILE A 28 -3.26 -25.71 -10.77
N ALA A 29 -3.34 -26.98 -10.36
CA ALA A 29 -4.55 -27.54 -9.78
C ALA A 29 -4.89 -26.92 -8.41
N ARG A 30 -3.88 -26.71 -7.55
CA ARG A 30 -4.07 -26.02 -6.26
C ARG A 30 -4.55 -24.59 -6.45
N ASP A 31 -3.98 -23.84 -7.39
CA ASP A 31 -4.46 -22.48 -7.73
C ASP A 31 -5.93 -22.48 -8.15
N THR A 32 -6.40 -23.54 -8.81
CA THR A 32 -7.82 -23.67 -9.19
C THR A 32 -8.69 -23.80 -7.95
N MET A 33 -8.31 -24.64 -6.99
CA MET A 33 -9.02 -24.77 -5.72
C MET A 33 -8.96 -23.47 -4.92
N HIS A 34 -7.81 -22.81 -4.84
CA HIS A 34 -7.65 -21.56 -4.10
C HIS A 34 -8.49 -20.43 -4.69
N GLN A 35 -8.55 -20.30 -6.01
CA GLN A 35 -9.47 -19.35 -6.66
C GLN A 35 -10.92 -19.59 -6.24
N ASN A 36 -11.38 -20.85 -6.24
CA ASN A 36 -12.73 -21.19 -5.80
C ASN A 36 -12.94 -20.91 -4.31
N GLN A 37 -11.95 -21.20 -3.47
CA GLN A 37 -12.01 -20.91 -2.03
C GLN A 37 -12.23 -19.42 -1.78
N TRP A 38 -11.49 -18.54 -2.46
CA TRP A 38 -11.67 -17.09 -2.30
C TRP A 38 -13.04 -16.62 -2.79
N MET A 39 -13.54 -17.17 -3.89
CA MET A 39 -14.88 -16.84 -4.38
C MET A 39 -15.99 -17.29 -3.41
N ALA A 40 -15.87 -18.50 -2.84
CA ALA A 40 -16.81 -19.01 -1.86
C ALA A 40 -16.82 -18.14 -0.59
N VAL A 41 -15.65 -17.74 -0.08
CA VAL A 41 -15.56 -16.85 1.08
C VAL A 41 -16.21 -15.49 0.80
N LEU A 42 -16.00 -14.92 -0.39
CA LEU A 42 -16.67 -13.67 -0.77
C LEU A 42 -18.19 -13.82 -0.83
N GLU A 43 -18.70 -14.93 -1.36
CA GLU A 43 -20.14 -15.24 -1.40
C GLU A 43 -20.72 -15.40 0.01
N GLU A 44 -20.08 -16.20 0.87
CA GLU A 44 -20.50 -16.45 2.25
C GLU A 44 -20.57 -15.17 3.08
N LEU A 45 -19.68 -14.21 2.81
CA LEU A 45 -19.66 -12.94 3.51
C LEU A 45 -20.68 -11.92 2.98
N GLY A 46 -21.49 -12.28 1.97
CA GLY A 46 -22.54 -11.42 1.39
C GLY A 46 -22.16 -10.73 0.08
N GLY A 47 -21.08 -11.18 -0.56
CA GLY A 47 -20.61 -10.67 -1.84
C GLY A 47 -20.22 -9.19 -1.81
N PRO A 48 -20.19 -8.52 -2.97
CA PRO A 48 -19.80 -7.11 -3.07
C PRO A 48 -20.61 -6.16 -2.19
N ALA A 49 -21.88 -6.48 -1.90
CA ALA A 49 -22.76 -5.65 -1.08
C ALA A 49 -22.31 -5.57 0.39
N ALA A 50 -21.58 -6.58 0.88
CA ALA A 50 -21.12 -6.64 2.26
C ALA A 50 -19.79 -5.91 2.51
N HIS A 51 -19.07 -5.53 1.45
CA HIS A 51 -17.78 -4.83 1.57
C HIS A 51 -17.93 -3.44 2.20
N PRO A 52 -16.89 -2.91 2.88
CA PRO A 52 -15.61 -3.54 3.21
C PRO A 52 -15.78 -4.60 4.31
N ILE A 53 -14.83 -5.52 4.43
CA ILE A 53 -14.89 -6.61 5.41
C ILE A 53 -13.68 -6.48 6.35
N PRO A 54 -13.87 -6.40 7.69
CA PRO A 54 -15.17 -6.35 8.38
C PRO A 54 -15.91 -5.03 8.14
N ASN A 55 -17.25 -5.08 8.08
CA ASN A 55 -18.11 -3.90 7.86
C ASN A 55 -18.58 -3.24 9.16
N SER A 56 -18.06 -3.67 10.31
CA SER A 56 -18.38 -3.12 11.63
C SER A 56 -17.60 -1.85 11.97
N PHE A 57 -16.55 -1.52 11.21
CA PHE A 57 -15.83 -0.25 11.36
C PHE A 57 -16.58 0.86 10.59
N PRO A 58 -16.86 2.02 11.20
CA PRO A 58 -17.58 3.10 10.52
C PRO A 58 -16.76 3.70 9.37
N GLN A 59 -17.33 3.73 8.15
CA GLN A 59 -16.62 4.24 6.97
C GLN A 59 -16.29 5.73 7.08
N GLU A 60 -17.08 6.51 7.82
CA GLU A 60 -16.83 7.92 8.07
C GLU A 60 -15.55 8.18 8.90
N MET A 61 -15.01 7.14 9.55
CA MET A 61 -13.72 7.19 10.25
C MET A 61 -12.54 6.78 9.36
N GLU A 62 -12.80 6.29 8.15
CA GLU A 62 -11.76 6.03 7.16
C GLU A 62 -11.26 7.34 6.54
N ASN A 63 -10.04 7.32 6.01
CA ASN A 63 -9.59 8.38 5.13
C ASN A 63 -10.24 8.21 3.74
N GLY A 64 -11.34 8.93 3.53
CA GLY A 64 -12.09 8.94 2.26
C GLY A 64 -11.31 9.45 1.05
N ASP A 65 -10.18 10.13 1.25
CA ASP A 65 -9.34 10.61 0.15
C ASP A 65 -8.57 9.48 -0.53
N VAL A 66 -8.47 8.30 0.09
CA VAL A 66 -7.63 7.21 -0.41
C VAL A 66 -8.36 5.87 -0.58
N ASN A 67 -9.54 5.69 0.02
CA ASN A 67 -10.22 4.37 0.02
C ASN A 67 -10.73 3.90 -1.36
N TYR A 68 -10.88 4.80 -2.35
CA TYR A 68 -11.18 4.47 -3.75
C TYR A 68 -10.16 5.03 -4.75
N THR A 69 -8.95 5.36 -4.30
CA THR A 69 -7.89 5.95 -5.12
C THR A 69 -6.74 4.98 -5.31
N PHE A 70 -6.44 4.61 -6.56
CA PHE A 70 -5.18 3.97 -6.87
C PHE A 70 -4.06 5.01 -6.93
N ILE A 71 -3.09 4.92 -6.02
CA ILE A 71 -1.94 5.82 -5.98
C ILE A 71 -0.82 5.22 -6.84
N ALA A 72 -0.54 5.85 -7.98
CA ALA A 72 0.54 5.45 -8.89
C ALA A 72 1.89 5.92 -8.35
N THR A 73 2.79 4.98 -8.06
CA THR A 73 4.11 5.26 -7.46
C THR A 73 5.25 5.30 -8.48
N GLY A 74 4.92 5.40 -9.78
CA GLY A 74 5.94 5.54 -10.82
C GLY A 74 6.72 6.85 -10.67
N ILE A 75 8.00 6.83 -11.01
CA ILE A 75 8.87 8.02 -11.06
C ILE A 75 8.92 8.60 -12.48
N ASP A 76 9.49 9.79 -12.65
CA ASP A 76 9.80 10.39 -13.96
C ASP A 76 8.62 10.42 -14.95
N ASP A 77 7.46 10.91 -14.50
CA ASP A 77 6.23 11.01 -15.31
C ASP A 77 5.81 9.67 -15.95
N ALA A 78 6.08 8.55 -15.27
CA ALA A 78 5.62 7.24 -15.69
C ALA A 78 4.12 7.25 -16.02
N PRO A 79 3.70 6.56 -17.09
CA PRO A 79 2.30 6.57 -17.50
C PRO A 79 1.40 6.03 -16.40
N MET A 80 0.29 6.72 -16.16
CA MET A 80 -0.71 6.30 -15.17
C MET A 80 -1.23 4.91 -15.52
N PRO A 81 -1.22 3.96 -14.56
CA PRO A 81 -1.78 2.63 -14.78
C PRO A 81 -3.22 2.70 -15.28
N GLN A 82 -3.56 1.79 -16.19
CA GLN A 82 -4.90 1.68 -16.74
C GLN A 82 -5.48 0.33 -16.33
N GLY A 83 -6.70 0.35 -15.80
CA GLY A 83 -7.40 -0.86 -15.40
C GLY A 83 -8.77 -0.57 -14.81
N ARG A 84 -9.57 -1.62 -14.61
CA ARG A 84 -10.93 -1.47 -14.04
C ARG A 84 -10.93 -0.80 -12.65
N TYR A 85 -9.82 -0.89 -11.92
CA TYR A 85 -9.60 -0.30 -10.60
C TYR A 85 -9.11 1.15 -10.62
N THR A 86 -8.95 1.77 -11.80
CA THR A 86 -8.42 3.14 -11.96
C THR A 86 -9.47 4.16 -12.38
N SER A 87 -10.67 3.70 -12.77
CA SER A 87 -11.78 4.54 -13.21
C SER A 87 -13.14 3.83 -13.05
N GLY A 88 -14.20 4.62 -13.00
CA GLY A 88 -15.59 4.16 -12.97
C GLY A 88 -16.05 3.66 -11.58
N PRO A 89 -17.31 3.19 -11.44
CA PRO A 89 -17.86 2.78 -10.16
C PRO A 89 -17.00 1.71 -9.48
N SER A 90 -16.86 1.79 -8.16
CA SER A 90 -16.17 0.77 -7.35
C SER A 90 -16.91 -0.57 -7.40
N ILE A 91 -16.22 -1.67 -7.05
CA ILE A 91 -16.82 -3.02 -7.08
C ILE A 91 -17.94 -3.18 -6.04
N ASP A 92 -17.80 -2.53 -4.90
CA ASP A 92 -18.82 -2.49 -3.83
C ASP A 92 -19.95 -1.48 -4.12
N GLY A 93 -19.84 -0.68 -5.19
CA GLY A 93 -20.82 0.33 -5.59
C GLY A 93 -20.91 1.56 -4.67
N LYS A 94 -20.01 1.71 -3.70
CA LYS A 94 -20.05 2.79 -2.70
C LYS A 94 -19.21 4.02 -3.07
N GLY A 95 -18.39 3.92 -4.11
CA GLY A 95 -17.51 4.99 -4.56
C GLY A 95 -17.23 4.93 -6.06
N THR A 96 -16.30 5.77 -6.51
CA THR A 96 -15.79 5.78 -7.88
C THR A 96 -14.29 5.64 -7.82
N PHE A 97 -13.75 4.65 -8.53
CA PHE A 97 -12.32 4.49 -8.68
C PHE A 97 -11.73 5.70 -9.39
N ARG A 98 -10.59 6.17 -8.88
CA ARG A 98 -9.74 7.17 -9.50
C ARG A 98 -8.29 6.75 -9.40
N VAL A 99 -7.44 7.42 -10.16
CA VAL A 99 -6.00 7.19 -10.15
C VAL A 99 -5.29 8.52 -9.95
N GLU A 100 -4.31 8.55 -9.07
CA GLU A 100 -3.53 9.76 -8.75
C GLU A 100 -2.05 9.44 -8.70
N GLN A 101 -1.22 10.39 -9.15
CA GLN A 101 0.22 10.28 -9.04
C GLN A 101 0.64 10.48 -7.57
N ALA A 102 1.50 9.59 -7.06
CA ALA A 102 2.05 9.70 -5.72
C ALA A 102 2.79 11.03 -5.56
N ARG A 103 2.47 11.75 -4.50
CA ARG A 103 3.15 12.99 -4.10
C ARG A 103 3.35 13.01 -2.59
N PRO A 104 4.42 13.63 -2.09
CA PRO A 104 4.58 13.85 -0.66
C PRO A 104 3.48 14.80 -0.16
N PHE A 105 2.77 14.40 0.90
CA PHE A 105 1.79 15.24 1.58
C PHE A 105 2.31 15.77 2.93
N GLY A 106 3.33 15.14 3.50
CA GLY A 106 3.96 15.56 4.74
C GLY A 106 5.19 16.44 4.48
N ASP A 107 5.58 17.18 5.52
CA ASP A 107 6.83 17.93 5.55
C ASP A 107 8.04 16.98 5.66
N VAL A 108 9.23 17.53 5.40
CA VAL A 108 10.49 16.82 5.68
C VAL A 108 10.58 16.62 7.20
N PRO A 109 10.64 15.36 7.69
CA PRO A 109 10.65 15.11 9.12
C PRO A 109 11.96 15.63 9.73
N VAL A 110 11.83 16.44 10.78
CA VAL A 110 12.95 16.84 11.63
C VAL A 110 12.89 16.00 12.90
N LEU A 111 13.77 14.99 12.97
CA LEU A 111 13.85 14.10 14.12
C LEU A 111 14.68 14.73 15.24
N ALA A 112 14.33 14.42 16.48
CA ALA A 112 15.14 14.78 17.63
C ALA A 112 16.52 14.10 17.58
N THR A 113 17.50 14.70 18.23
CA THR A 113 18.83 14.08 18.38
C THR A 113 18.67 12.77 19.18
N PRO A 114 19.31 11.66 18.74
CA PRO A 114 19.24 10.39 19.45
C PRO A 114 19.74 10.49 20.90
N ASP A 115 19.22 9.62 21.78
CA ASP A 115 19.73 9.48 23.13
C ASP A 115 21.22 9.07 23.10
N PRO A 116 22.12 9.76 23.82
CA PRO A 116 23.56 9.42 23.84
C PRO A 116 23.85 7.98 24.27
N THR A 117 22.98 7.37 25.08
CA THR A 117 23.09 5.98 25.54
C THR A 117 22.56 4.96 24.54
N ALA A 118 21.86 5.41 23.49
CA ALA A 118 21.38 4.55 22.41
C ALA A 118 22.48 4.18 21.40
N HIS A 119 23.71 4.67 21.58
CA HIS A 119 24.87 4.36 20.74
C HIS A 119 24.61 4.59 19.22
N ALA A 120 23.91 5.67 18.89
CA ALA A 120 23.70 6.07 17.50
C ALA A 120 25.01 6.49 16.82
N GLN A 121 25.02 6.49 15.47
CA GLN A 121 26.18 6.93 14.71
C GLN A 121 26.50 8.39 15.00
N THR A 122 27.79 8.74 14.98
CA THR A 122 28.28 10.09 15.29
C THR A 122 27.60 11.15 14.41
N GLU A 123 27.36 10.84 13.13
CA GLU A 123 26.70 11.72 12.16
C GLU A 123 25.23 12.00 12.51
N GLN A 124 24.56 11.09 13.21
CA GLN A 124 23.17 11.23 13.66
C GLN A 124 23.05 12.01 14.97
N MET A 125 24.14 12.06 15.76
CA MET A 125 24.21 12.83 17.01
C MET A 125 24.32 14.35 16.78
N LEU A 126 24.53 14.79 15.53
CA LEU A 126 24.70 16.20 15.17
C LEU A 126 23.36 16.94 14.96
N GLY A 127 22.22 16.23 15.04
CA GLY A 127 20.89 16.76 14.79
C GLY A 127 20.65 17.11 13.32
N ALA A 128 19.42 16.95 12.83
CA ALA A 128 19.03 17.61 11.59
C ALA A 128 19.09 19.13 11.85
N ALA A 129 20.00 19.84 11.18
CA ALA A 129 20.17 21.28 11.33
C ALA A 129 18.84 22.01 11.07
N GLY A 130 18.13 22.35 12.15
CA GLY A 130 16.79 22.93 12.06
C GLY A 130 16.05 23.08 13.39
N ASP A 131 16.45 22.40 14.46
CA ASP A 131 15.80 22.60 15.75
C ASP A 131 16.31 23.90 16.41
N LYS A 132 15.58 24.99 16.20
CA LYS A 132 15.67 26.16 17.09
C LYS A 132 15.34 25.65 18.49
N GLY A 133 16.38 25.52 19.31
CA GLY A 133 16.28 24.94 20.64
C GLY A 133 15.25 25.67 21.50
N PHE A 134 14.80 25.02 22.57
CA PHE A 134 13.81 25.55 23.51
C PHE A 134 14.11 26.99 23.98
N LEU A 135 15.39 27.34 24.15
CA LEU A 135 15.84 28.66 24.57
C LEU A 135 15.61 29.75 23.50
N GLU A 136 15.74 29.40 22.22
CA GLU A 136 15.50 30.31 21.11
C GLU A 136 14.00 30.54 20.90
N LYS A 137 13.19 29.49 21.03
CA LYS A 137 11.72 29.59 21.04
C LYS A 137 11.21 30.44 22.21
N ALA A 138 11.82 30.31 23.39
CA ALA A 138 11.50 31.16 24.54
C ALA A 138 11.92 32.62 24.32
N ALA A 139 13.06 32.86 23.66
CA ALA A 139 13.53 34.20 23.33
C ALA A 139 12.64 34.90 22.30
N ASP A 140 12.12 34.19 21.29
CA ASP A 140 11.20 34.76 20.29
C ASP A 140 9.86 35.20 20.92
N VAL A 141 9.36 34.45 21.92
CA VAL A 141 8.15 34.82 22.69
C VAL A 141 8.39 36.06 23.57
N ILE A 142 9.56 36.14 24.22
CA ILE A 142 9.90 37.27 25.09
C ILE A 142 10.21 38.54 24.28
N SER A 143 10.77 38.38 23.06
CA SER A 143 11.12 39.51 22.19
C SER A 143 9.98 39.97 21.27
N GLY A 144 8.81 39.34 21.33
CA GLY A 144 7.60 39.77 20.62
C GLY A 144 7.68 39.64 19.09
N LYS A 145 8.50 38.71 18.57
CA LYS A 145 8.69 38.48 17.13
C LYS A 145 7.75 37.42 16.52
N LEU A 146 6.52 37.34 17.03
CA LEU A 146 5.43 36.59 16.38
C LEU A 146 4.72 37.46 15.34
#